data_AF-A0A2W4PGP2-F1
#
_entry.id   AF-A0A2W4PGP2-F1
#
_cell.length_a   1.000
_cell.length_b   1.000
_cell.length_c   1.000
_cell.angle_alpha   90.00
_cell.angle_beta   90.00
_cell.angle_gamma   90.00
#
_symmetry.space_group_name_H-M   'P 1'
#
loop_
_entity.id
_entity.type
_entity.pdbx_description
1 polymer ?
#
loop_
_entity_poly.entity_id
_entity_poly.type
_entity_poly.pdbx_seq_one_letter_code
_entity_poly.pdbx_strand_id
1 'polypeptide(L)'
;MDPRFIDDLARRLAAAVPAGLIAMRRDLEDNFKAVLQSGLARLDLVSRQEFDVQAAVLRRTREKLDALEARLAALEGGHSAGTVRSDDTGEAPGPNLQ
;
A
#
# COMPACT_ATOMS: atom_id res chain seq x y z
N MET A 1 -11.03 8.35 -1.13
CA MET A 1 -12.37 8.82 -0.69
C MET A 1 -12.85 9.82 -1.72
N ASP A 2 -13.96 9.52 -2.41
CA ASP A 2 -14.49 10.35 -3.50
C ASP A 2 -15.35 11.49 -2.89
N PRO A 3 -15.04 12.79 -3.12
CA PRO A 3 -15.76 13.92 -2.50
C PRO A 3 -17.26 13.89 -2.73
N ARG A 4 -17.69 13.33 -3.87
CA ARG A 4 -19.10 13.24 -4.29
C ARG A 4 -19.95 12.41 -3.34
N PHE A 5 -19.36 11.40 -2.69
CA PHE A 5 -20.08 10.56 -1.72
C PHE A 5 -20.44 11.34 -0.44
N ILE A 6 -19.53 12.19 0.02
CA ILE A 6 -19.75 13.04 1.20
C ILE A 6 -20.84 14.08 0.91
N ASP A 7 -20.82 14.67 -0.28
CA ASP A 7 -21.82 15.65 -0.71
C ASP A 7 -23.22 15.05 -0.83
N ASP A 8 -23.36 13.83 -1.38
CA ASP A 8 -24.65 13.16 -1.49
C ASP A 8 -25.20 12.72 -0.13
N LEU A 9 -24.33 12.30 0.78
CA LEU A 9 -24.72 11.99 2.16
C LEU A 9 -25.19 13.26 2.89
N ALA A 10 -24.46 14.38 2.73
CA ALA A 10 -24.82 15.67 3.30
C ALA A 10 -26.17 16.17 2.78
N ARG A 11 -26.42 16.05 1.46
CA ARG A 11 -27.71 16.41 0.84
C ARG A 11 -28.87 15.56 1.37
N ARG A 12 -28.70 14.25 1.47
CA ARG A 12 -29.73 13.33 1.98
C ARG A 12 -30.04 13.59 3.46
N LEU A 13 -29.00 13.86 4.25
CA LEU A 13 -29.15 14.22 5.66
C LEU A 13 -29.89 15.54 5.84
N ALA A 14 -29.54 16.57 5.06
CA ALA A 14 -30.23 17.86 5.08
C ALA A 14 -31.71 17.74 4.68
N ALA A 15 -32.02 16.87 3.70
CA ALA A 15 -33.39 16.61 3.26
C ALA A 15 -34.23 15.82 4.28
N ALA A 16 -33.60 15.07 5.19
CA ALA A 16 -34.28 14.29 6.22
C ALA A 16 -34.67 15.12 7.45
N VAL A 17 -34.26 16.39 7.54
CA VAL A 17 -34.57 17.28 8.67
C VAL A 17 -35.97 17.92 8.49
N PRO A 18 -36.93 17.67 9.40
CA PRO A 18 -38.27 18.26 9.32
C PRO A 18 -38.24 19.78 9.51
N ALA A 19 -39.02 20.52 8.70
CA ALA A 19 -39.05 21.99 8.71
C ALA A 19 -39.42 22.61 10.08
N GLY A 20 -40.18 21.90 10.92
CA GLY A 20 -40.57 22.36 12.27
C GLY A 20 -39.43 22.35 13.30
N LEU A 21 -38.33 21.62 13.04
CA LEU A 21 -37.19 21.52 13.97
C LEU A 21 -36.12 22.60 13.73
N ILE A 22 -36.17 23.31 12.60
CA ILE A 22 -35.21 24.38 12.24
C ILE A 22 -35.23 25.54 13.26
N ALA A 23 -36.35 25.73 13.97
CA ALA A 23 -36.48 26.74 15.03
C ALA A 23 -35.70 26.39 16.32
N MET A 24 -35.42 25.10 16.58
CA MET A 24 -34.63 24.60 17.73
C MET A 24 -33.22 24.18 17.29
N ARG A 25 -32.56 25.09 16.56
CA ARG A 25 -31.33 24.83 15.79
C ARG A 25 -30.20 24.17 16.59
N ARG A 26 -30.04 24.54 17.86
CA ARG A 26 -28.97 24.05 18.74
C ARG A 26 -29.15 22.60 19.19
N ASP A 27 -30.36 22.24 19.63
CA ASP A 27 -30.66 20.87 20.06
C ASP A 27 -30.62 19.88 18.87
N LEU A 28 -30.97 20.38 17.68
CA LEU A 28 -30.85 19.64 16.43
C LEU A 28 -29.38 19.40 16.06
N GLU A 29 -28.52 20.41 16.20
CA GLU A 29 -27.09 20.29 15.95
C GLU A 29 -26.44 19.25 16.87
N ASP A 30 -26.74 19.28 18.16
CA ASP A 30 -26.21 18.32 19.14
C ASP A 30 -26.70 16.90 18.86
N ASN A 31 -28.00 16.72 18.57
CA ASN A 31 -28.56 15.41 18.21
C ASN A 31 -27.98 14.87 16.89
N PHE A 32 -27.80 15.75 15.90
CA PHE A 32 -27.23 15.39 14.60
C PHE A 32 -25.76 14.97 14.73
N LYS A 33 -24.98 15.69 15.54
CA LYS A 33 -23.60 15.34 15.86
C LYS A 33 -23.52 13.98 16.54
N ALA A 34 -24.41 13.69 17.49
CA ALA A 34 -24.47 12.39 18.16
C ALA A 34 -24.81 11.25 17.19
N VAL A 35 -25.79 11.45 16.28
CA VAL A 35 -26.14 10.45 15.25
C VAL A 35 -24.99 10.24 14.27
N LEU A 36 -24.32 11.31 13.82
CA LEU A 36 -23.13 11.21 12.95
C LEU A 36 -21.99 10.46 13.63
N GLN A 37 -21.68 10.80 14.89
CA GLN A 37 -20.66 10.11 15.67
C GLN A 37 -21.00 8.62 15.83
N SER A 38 -22.26 8.30 16.13
CA SER A 38 -22.73 6.91 16.23
C SER A 38 -22.70 6.17 14.87
N GLY A 39 -22.98 6.87 13.77
CA GLY A 39 -22.93 6.33 12.42
C GLY A 39 -21.51 6.05 11.97
N LEU A 40 -20.59 7.00 12.15
CA LEU A 40 -19.17 6.83 11.85
C LEU A 40 -18.53 5.74 12.73
N ALA A 41 -18.91 5.63 14.01
CA ALA A 41 -18.43 4.57 14.88
C ALA A 41 -18.91 3.17 14.48
N ARG A 42 -20.00 3.07 13.71
CA ARG A 42 -20.49 1.79 13.15
C ARG A 42 -19.86 1.43 11.80
N LEU A 43 -19.20 2.37 11.15
CA LEU A 43 -18.37 2.08 9.99
C LEU A 43 -17.06 1.47 10.50
N ASP A 44 -16.51 0.49 9.79
CA ASP A 44 -15.20 -0.11 10.07
C ASP A 44 -14.09 0.88 9.67
N LEU A 45 -14.05 2.02 10.38
CA LEU A 45 -13.11 3.10 10.14
C LEU A 45 -11.81 2.79 10.86
N VAL A 46 -10.76 2.62 10.06
CA VAL A 46 -9.39 2.62 10.57
C VAL A 46 -9.05 4.05 10.96
N SER A 47 -8.51 4.26 12.17
CA SER A 47 -8.09 5.60 12.58
C SER A 47 -7.00 6.12 11.64
N ARG A 48 -6.90 7.44 11.50
CA ARG A 48 -5.84 8.07 10.69
C ARG A 48 -4.45 7.58 11.09
N GLN A 49 -4.22 7.40 12.39
CA GLN A 49 -2.96 6.92 12.94
C GLN A 49 -2.67 5.47 12.53
N GLU A 50 -3.65 4.57 12.63
CA GLU A 50 -3.49 3.17 12.22
C GLU A 50 -3.25 3.05 10.71
N PHE A 51 -3.93 3.87 9.89
CA PHE A 51 -3.67 3.96 8.46
C PHE A 51 -2.23 4.36 8.17
N ASP A 52 -1.73 5.41 8.84
CA ASP A 52 -0.37 5.90 8.65
C ASP A 52 0.69 4.84 9.05
N VAL A 53 0.41 4.06 10.11
CA VAL A 53 1.25 2.93 10.53
C VAL A 53 1.29 1.83 9.45
N GLN A 54 0.14 1.42 8.92
CA GLN A 54 0.09 0.39 7.87
C GLN A 54 0.79 0.86 6.58
N ALA A 55 0.60 2.12 6.21
CA ALA A 55 1.30 2.73 5.08
C ALA A 55 2.83 2.72 5.29
N ALA A 56 3.30 2.99 6.50
CA ALA A 56 4.72 2.92 6.83
C ALA A 56 5.28 1.49 6.73
N VAL A 57 4.52 0.49 7.19
CA VAL A 57 4.90 -0.93 7.04
C VAL A 57 5.01 -1.30 5.57
N LEU A 58 4.02 -0.91 4.73
CA LEU A 58 4.03 -1.17 3.30
C LEU A 58 5.23 -0.53 2.58
N ARG A 59 5.58 0.72 2.93
CA ARG A 59 6.79 1.36 2.39
C ARG A 59 8.04 0.54 2.72
N ARG A 60 8.19 0.15 3.99
CA ARG A 60 9.34 -0.65 4.44
C ARG A 60 9.42 -2.01 3.74
N THR A 61 8.28 -2.66 3.48
CA THR A 61 8.27 -3.93 2.73
C THR A 61 8.70 -3.73 1.29
N ARG A 62 8.32 -2.61 0.66
CA ARG A 62 8.75 -2.28 -0.71
C ARG A 62 10.26 -2.04 -0.78
N GLU A 63 10.80 -1.25 0.14
CA GLU A 63 12.25 -1.01 0.23
C GLU A 63 13.04 -2.32 0.41
N LYS A 64 12.54 -3.23 1.26
CA LYS A 64 13.17 -4.55 1.45
C LYS A 64 13.08 -5.43 0.21
N LEU A 65 11.96 -5.37 -0.51
CA LEU A 65 11.73 -6.13 -1.74
C LEU A 65 12.69 -5.65 -2.83
N ASP A 66 12.78 -4.34 -3.06
CA ASP A 66 13.72 -3.74 -4.02
C ASP A 66 15.18 -4.13 -3.70
N ALA A 67 15.55 -4.14 -2.40
CA ALA A 67 16.89 -4.55 -1.98
C ALA A 67 17.16 -6.06 -2.21
N LEU A 68 16.15 -6.91 -2.05
CA LEU A 68 16.27 -8.34 -2.33
C LEU A 68 16.34 -8.61 -3.84
N GLU A 69 15.55 -7.91 -4.64
CA GLU A 69 15.60 -7.97 -6.11
C GLU A 69 16.99 -7.55 -6.62
N ALA A 70 17.55 -6.47 -6.09
CA ALA A 70 18.91 -6.02 -6.44
C ALA A 70 19.98 -7.07 -6.08
N ARG A 71 19.85 -7.72 -4.91
CA ARG A 71 20.73 -8.82 -4.52
C ARG A 71 20.60 -10.01 -5.46
N LEU A 72 19.37 -10.41 -5.78
CA LEU A 72 19.12 -11.53 -6.68
C LEU A 72 19.73 -11.27 -8.06
N ALA A 73 19.52 -10.09 -8.64
CA ALA A 73 20.12 -9.70 -9.90
C ALA A 73 21.66 -9.75 -9.88
N ALA A 74 22.29 -9.33 -8.77
CA ALA A 74 23.73 -9.42 -8.61
C ALA A 74 24.23 -10.87 -8.55
N LEU A 75 23.50 -11.76 -7.87
CA LEU A 75 23.84 -13.19 -7.80
C LEU A 75 23.61 -13.90 -9.13
N GLU A 76 22.50 -13.65 -9.82
CA GLU A 76 22.18 -14.27 -11.11
C GLU A 76 23.14 -13.79 -12.22
N GLY A 77 23.51 -12.51 -12.20
CA GLY A 77 24.54 -11.96 -13.10
C GLY A 77 25.94 -12.54 -12.86
N GLY A 78 26.28 -12.84 -11.60
CA GLY A 78 27.55 -13.46 -11.24
C GLY A 78 27.68 -14.93 -11.69
N HIS A 79 26.58 -15.69 -11.70
CA HIS A 79 26.59 -17.09 -12.13
C HIS A 79 26.68 -17.27 -13.65
N SER A 80 26.30 -16.26 -14.45
CA SER A 80 26.42 -16.32 -15.91
C SER A 80 27.84 -16.00 -16.42
N ALA A 81 28.67 -15.32 -15.60
CA ALA A 81 30.03 -14.94 -15.98
C ALA A 81 31.11 -15.99 -15.64
N GLY A 82 30.76 -17.03 -14.86
CA GLY A 82 31.73 -18.02 -14.34
C GLY A 82 31.95 -19.28 -15.19
N THR A 83 31.16 -19.52 -16.24
CA THR A 83 31.08 -20.84 -16.89
C THR A 83 31.72 -20.92 -18.28
N VAL A 84 32.44 -19.89 -18.74
CA VAL A 84 33.01 -19.84 -20.12
C VAL A 84 34.55 -19.89 -20.15
N ARG A 85 35.24 -20.22 -19.05
CA ARG A 85 36.73 -20.15 -19.00
C ARG A 85 37.46 -21.41 -18.55
N SER A 86 36.99 -22.57 -19.00
CA SER A 86 37.73 -23.83 -18.87
C SER A 86 37.38 -24.75 -20.03
N ASP A 87 37.94 -24.47 -21.21
CA ASP A 87 38.11 -25.43 -22.32
C ASP A 87 39.10 -24.92 -23.39
N ASP A 88 40.22 -24.31 -22.96
CA ASP A 88 41.43 -24.21 -23.79
C ASP A 88 42.61 -24.79 -23.01
N THR A 89 42.50 -26.08 -22.70
CA THR A 89 43.68 -26.88 -22.35
C THR A 89 44.32 -27.25 -23.68
N GLY A 90 45.22 -26.39 -24.15
CA GLY A 90 46.13 -26.70 -25.25
C GLY A 90 46.94 -27.93 -24.89
N GLU A 91 46.48 -29.08 -25.36
CA GLU A 91 47.18 -30.35 -25.27
C GLU A 91 48.36 -30.35 -26.26
N ALA A 92 49.53 -30.04 -25.72
CA ALA A 92 50.79 -30.67 -26.11
C ALA A 92 51.46 -31.05 -24.78
N PRO A 93 52.06 -32.24 -24.61
CA PRO A 93 53.08 -32.77 -25.53
C PRO A 93 53.17 -34.31 -25.63
N GLY A 94 53.92 -34.83 -26.60
CA GLY A 94 54.46 -36.20 -26.49
C GLY A 94 55.00 -36.81 -27.78
N PRO A 95 56.29 -37.23 -27.82
CA PRO A 95 56.99 -37.64 -29.03
C PRO A 95 56.66 -39.09 -29.41
N ASN A 96 56.72 -39.46 -30.70
CA ASN A 96 56.96 -40.86 -31.03
C ASN A 96 57.83 -41.03 -32.28
N LEU A 97 58.84 -41.88 -32.10
CA LEU A 97 59.78 -42.34 -33.11
C LEU A 97 59.06 -43.22 -34.13
N GLN A 98 59.25 -42.93 -35.42
CA GLN A 98 59.50 -43.92 -36.49
C GLN A 98 59.89 -43.22 -37.79
#